data_AF-A0A3Q3A0G9-F1
#
_entry.id   AF-A0A3Q3A0G9-F1
#
_cell.length_a   1.000
_cell.length_b   1.000
_cell.length_c   1.000
_cell.angle_alpha   90.00
_cell.angle_beta   90.00
_cell.angle_gamma   90.00
#
_symmetry.space_group_name_H-M   'P 1'
#
loop_
_entity.id
_entity.type
_entity.pdbx_description
1 polymer ?
#
loop_
_entity_poly.entity_id
_entity_poly.type
_entity_poly.pdbx_seq_one_letter_code
_entity_poly.pdbx_strand_id
1 'polypeptide(L)'
;MSAFCLDLQTSSAGSAPLELDSDCMEPRAGPGPQEPGGCQGHPLRHAGSGGLGTALEEELAMITGERGGEEELSDPEAPALGRNSDLLLLFRQKEKDLVLAAKLGKALLERNQDLTKQYEKMHKDLNEKLEHLEQEKHELRRRLESREGEWEGRVAELETDVQQLQGELERHQVQLREADRDKTKAISELSEQNHRLLEQLSRAAEVERQLSTQVHSLRDNFREKSVSTSQHMTRLETLQAEIKMLSERKIELEHRVHTALEENELLQSTVDDLRERTLVLKRQCHEKDLQLRQNQLELQEVQVSHRQITARLAELTEEHSFQTLTPHPSSLLCEIEQSMEQEEQEQEREQLRLQLWEAYCEVRSLCSHLRGNDVTDSALSTDSSMDESSETSSVRDVPTGSLHTSLLELRRLTQNLLDGNESTESRRSEEEALEEQVRKLGEELQEVRDLYEAEQHKTRSKEEELHNQVALLSVEICSLQEENEQMRAMAEVQEPSEQLQSAIRDRDDAIAKKKAVEMELAKCKIDIMSLNSQLLDAIQQKLNLSQQLEAWQDDMHRVIDQQLMDKHQDEWRSAHSSLSESSGGQSSRRACRVSNRDKRLFSFFKKS
;
A
#
# COMPACT_ATOMS: atom_id res chain seq x y z
N MET A 1 -42.96 -17.41 -0.72
CA MET A 1 -43.00 -16.36 0.32
C MET A 1 -42.49 -15.09 -0.35
N SER A 2 -43.36 -14.36 -1.06
CA SER A 2 -44.02 -13.12 -0.59
C SER A 2 -42.99 -12.04 -0.23
N ALA A 3 -42.65 -11.16 -1.18
CA ALA A 3 -43.28 -9.85 -1.39
C ALA A 3 -42.70 -8.78 -0.46
N PHE A 4 -42.14 -7.71 -1.02
CA PHE A 4 -42.38 -6.30 -0.67
C PHE A 4 -41.42 -5.42 -1.49
N CYS A 5 -41.85 -5.03 -2.69
CA CYS A 5 -41.37 -3.81 -3.35
C CYS A 5 -42.35 -2.71 -2.96
N LEU A 6 -41.87 -1.67 -2.28
CA LEU A 6 -42.64 -0.46 -2.01
C LEU A 6 -42.18 0.62 -2.98
N ASP A 7 -43.07 0.92 -3.93
CA ASP A 7 -43.16 2.19 -4.62
C ASP A 7 -43.53 3.29 -3.62
N LEU A 8 -42.87 4.43 -3.72
CA LEU A 8 -43.33 5.70 -3.16
C LEU A 8 -43.15 6.78 -4.22
N GLN A 9 -44.28 7.10 -4.87
CA GLN A 9 -44.50 8.36 -5.58
C GLN A 9 -44.99 9.44 -4.62
N THR A 10 -44.99 10.68 -5.13
CA THR A 10 -45.46 11.98 -4.58
C THR A 10 -44.31 12.83 -4.00
N SER A 11 -44.09 14.10 -4.36
CA SER A 11 -44.85 15.04 -5.20
C SER A 11 -44.01 16.27 -5.58
N SER A 12 -44.27 16.80 -6.78
CA SER A 12 -44.53 18.22 -7.05
C SER A 12 -43.40 19.28 -6.98
N ALA A 13 -43.10 19.76 -8.19
CA ALA A 13 -43.00 21.17 -8.61
C ALA A 13 -41.63 21.86 -8.60
N GLY A 14 -41.22 22.24 -9.82
CA GLY A 14 -40.78 23.61 -10.10
C GLY A 14 -39.35 23.78 -10.58
N SER A 15 -39.19 23.79 -11.90
CA SER A 15 -38.45 24.82 -12.67
C SER A 15 -37.44 24.25 -13.67
N ALA A 16 -37.54 24.79 -14.88
CA ALA A 16 -36.81 24.45 -16.09
C ALA A 16 -35.31 24.86 -16.03
N PRO A 17 -34.46 24.28 -16.90
CA PRO A 17 -33.09 24.74 -17.10
C PRO A 17 -33.04 25.77 -18.24
N LEU A 18 -32.38 26.91 -17.98
CA LEU A 18 -31.85 27.78 -19.03
C LEU A 18 -30.38 28.03 -18.71
N GLU A 19 -29.53 27.37 -19.49
CA GLU A 19 -28.15 27.77 -19.72
C GLU A 19 -28.13 29.15 -20.37
N LEU A 20 -27.29 30.07 -19.89
CA LEU A 20 -26.56 31.02 -20.75
C LEU A 20 -25.34 31.55 -19.99
N ASP A 21 -24.18 31.28 -20.57
CA ASP A 21 -22.90 31.93 -20.31
C ASP A 21 -23.00 33.46 -20.51
N SER A 22 -22.31 34.22 -19.67
CA SER A 22 -21.99 35.63 -19.95
C SER A 22 -20.74 36.07 -19.20
N ASP A 23 -19.61 35.92 -19.87
CA ASP A 23 -18.43 36.76 -19.69
C ASP A 23 -18.10 37.39 -21.05
N CYS A 24 -18.32 38.70 -21.19
CA CYS A 24 -17.58 39.56 -22.11
C CYS A 24 -17.82 41.04 -21.74
N MET A 25 -16.80 41.63 -21.15
CA MET A 25 -16.68 43.07 -20.93
C MET A 25 -16.35 43.78 -22.25
N GLU A 26 -17.19 44.72 -22.68
CA GLU A 26 -16.74 45.90 -23.42
C GLU A 26 -17.66 47.11 -23.14
N PRO A 27 -17.13 48.35 -23.15
CA PRO A 27 -17.83 49.53 -22.65
C PRO A 27 -18.54 50.28 -23.79
N ARG A 28 -19.79 50.71 -23.58
CA ARG A 28 -20.40 51.74 -24.44
C ARG A 28 -21.40 52.62 -23.69
N ALA A 29 -21.05 53.91 -23.70
CA ALA A 29 -21.91 55.10 -23.71
C ALA A 29 -23.20 55.06 -22.89
N GLY A 30 -23.19 55.73 -21.74
CA GLY A 30 -24.39 56.05 -20.99
C GLY A 30 -25.32 57.01 -21.75
N PRO A 31 -26.65 56.78 -21.72
CA PRO A 31 -27.64 57.78 -22.08
C PRO A 31 -27.85 58.72 -20.89
N GLY A 32 -27.90 60.03 -21.17
CA GLY A 32 -28.11 61.07 -20.16
C GLY A 32 -29.47 60.94 -19.46
N PRO A 33 -29.55 61.18 -18.14
CA PRO A 33 -30.83 61.34 -17.46
C PRO A 33 -31.36 62.76 -17.67
N GLN A 34 -32.58 62.83 -18.17
CA GLN A 34 -33.43 64.01 -18.21
C GLN A 34 -33.74 64.50 -16.79
N GLU A 35 -33.58 65.80 -16.57
CA GLU A 35 -34.16 66.52 -15.45
C GLU A 35 -35.70 66.55 -15.53
N PRO A 36 -36.39 66.57 -14.38
CA PRO A 36 -37.70 67.16 -14.29
C PRO A 36 -37.75 68.29 -13.24
N GLY A 37 -38.39 69.40 -13.58
CA GLY A 37 -39.05 70.23 -12.56
C GLY A 37 -38.61 71.68 -12.43
N GLY A 38 -38.32 72.38 -13.54
CA GLY A 38 -38.32 73.85 -13.55
C GLY A 38 -39.75 74.40 -13.48
N CYS A 39 -40.28 74.61 -12.28
CA CYS A 39 -41.55 75.30 -12.06
C CYS A 39 -41.42 76.81 -12.38
N GLN A 40 -42.03 77.18 -13.50
CA GLN A 40 -42.75 78.43 -13.81
C GLN A 40 -42.52 79.64 -12.88
N GLY A 41 -41.70 80.58 -13.33
CA GLY A 41 -41.75 81.97 -12.91
C GLY A 41 -42.65 82.79 -13.83
N HIS A 42 -43.95 82.83 -13.55
CA HIS A 42 -44.83 83.92 -14.00
C HIS A 42 -44.68 85.11 -13.04
N PRO A 43 -44.56 86.35 -13.54
CA PRO A 43 -45.13 87.48 -12.83
C PRO A 43 -46.22 88.11 -13.70
N LEU A 44 -47.45 87.68 -13.47
CA LEU A 44 -48.63 88.48 -13.80
C LEU A 44 -48.95 89.39 -12.61
N ARG A 45 -48.89 90.68 -12.92
CA ARG A 45 -49.52 91.84 -12.28
C ARG A 45 -50.65 91.53 -11.27
N HIS A 46 -50.68 92.25 -10.15
CA HIS A 46 -51.41 93.54 -10.05
C HIS A 46 -51.34 94.21 -8.68
N ALA A 47 -51.56 95.53 -8.73
CA ALA A 47 -51.90 96.50 -7.68
C ALA A 47 -50.74 96.96 -6.79
N GLY A 48 -50.43 98.24 -6.64
CA GLY A 48 -51.13 99.47 -7.01
C GLY A 48 -50.73 100.52 -6.00
N SER A 49 -49.86 101.46 -6.39
CA SER A 49 -49.53 102.69 -5.66
C SER A 49 -48.50 103.41 -6.51
N GLY A 50 -48.65 104.62 -7.00
CA GLY A 50 -49.71 105.61 -6.91
C GLY A 50 -49.17 106.74 -7.77
N GLY A 51 -49.89 107.07 -8.84
CA GLY A 51 -49.56 108.21 -9.68
C GLY A 51 -49.70 109.49 -8.86
N LEU A 52 -48.57 110.06 -8.45
CA LEU A 52 -48.48 111.40 -7.86
C LEU A 52 -47.24 112.14 -8.39
N GLY A 53 -46.87 111.87 -9.65
CA GLY A 53 -45.78 112.57 -10.33
C GLY A 53 -46.23 113.54 -11.42
N THR A 54 -47.48 113.48 -11.87
CA THR A 54 -47.96 114.20 -13.06
C THR A 54 -49.22 115.04 -12.82
N ALA A 55 -49.53 115.34 -11.55
CA ALA A 55 -50.66 116.21 -11.18
C ALA A 55 -50.22 117.49 -10.43
N LEU A 56 -48.91 117.65 -10.18
CA LEU A 56 -48.33 118.86 -9.57
C LEU A 56 -47.55 119.74 -10.56
N GLU A 57 -47.36 119.27 -11.81
CA GLU A 57 -46.78 120.08 -12.89
C GLU A 57 -47.84 120.73 -13.80
N GLU A 58 -49.10 120.26 -13.80
CA GLU A 58 -50.21 120.88 -14.54
C GLU A 58 -50.94 122.01 -13.77
N GLU A 59 -50.77 122.11 -12.45
CA GLU A 59 -51.37 123.19 -11.63
C GLU A 59 -50.45 124.42 -11.47
N LEU A 60 -49.18 124.33 -11.89
CA LEU A 60 -48.25 125.48 -11.91
C LEU A 60 -48.28 126.27 -13.23
N ALA A 61 -49.01 125.81 -14.26
CA ALA A 61 -49.12 126.47 -15.56
C ALA A 61 -50.35 127.37 -15.73
N MET A 62 -51.27 127.39 -14.75
CA MET A 62 -52.55 128.12 -14.84
C MET A 62 -52.66 129.34 -13.87
N ILE A 63 -51.62 129.65 -13.09
CA ILE A 63 -51.59 130.81 -12.16
C ILE A 63 -50.32 131.65 -12.33
N THR A 64 -49.82 131.77 -13.56
CA THR A 64 -48.92 132.87 -13.97
C THR A 64 -49.53 133.63 -15.14
N GLY A 65 -50.82 133.93 -15.01
CA GLY A 65 -51.53 134.92 -15.80
C GLY A 65 -51.58 136.25 -15.03
N GLU A 66 -50.80 137.21 -15.53
CA GLU A 66 -51.06 138.64 -15.46
C GLU A 66 -50.98 139.40 -14.12
N ARG A 67 -49.95 140.26 -14.07
CA ARG A 67 -50.03 141.74 -13.95
C ARG A 67 -49.50 142.34 -12.64
N GLY A 68 -48.47 143.18 -12.79
CA GLY A 68 -48.35 144.39 -11.97
C GLY A 68 -46.94 144.94 -11.77
N GLY A 69 -46.56 145.90 -12.62
CA GLY A 69 -45.46 146.86 -12.43
C GLY A 69 -44.92 147.32 -13.79
N GLU A 70 -44.85 148.58 -14.19
CA GLU A 70 -45.08 149.89 -13.55
C GLU A 70 -45.43 150.91 -14.66
N GLU A 71 -46.25 151.89 -14.29
CA GLU A 71 -46.23 153.33 -14.65
C GLU A 71 -45.87 153.83 -16.06
N GLU A 72 -46.77 154.61 -16.67
CA GLU A 72 -46.53 156.05 -16.87
C GLU A 72 -47.85 156.84 -17.15
N LEU A 73 -47.91 158.07 -16.62
CA LEU A 73 -48.80 159.22 -16.95
C LEU A 73 -50.09 159.46 -16.12
N SER A 74 -49.88 160.08 -14.95
CA SER A 74 -50.47 161.32 -14.40
C SER A 74 -51.96 161.70 -14.56
N ASP A 75 -52.62 161.79 -13.39
CA ASP A 75 -53.65 162.73 -12.89
C ASP A 75 -54.89 163.15 -13.73
N PRO A 76 -56.08 163.10 -13.10
CA PRO A 76 -57.02 164.21 -13.17
C PRO A 76 -57.42 164.74 -11.78
N GLU A 77 -57.33 166.06 -11.64
CA GLU A 77 -57.76 166.85 -10.48
C GLU A 77 -59.22 166.58 -10.06
N ALA A 78 -59.43 166.52 -8.74
CA ALA A 78 -60.75 166.60 -8.12
C ALA A 78 -61.16 168.08 -7.89
N PRO A 79 -62.46 168.33 -7.67
CA PRO A 79 -62.83 168.89 -6.37
C PRO A 79 -64.14 168.24 -5.86
N ALA A 80 -64.56 168.31 -4.60
CA ALA A 80 -63.95 168.63 -3.32
C ALA A 80 -65.02 168.26 -2.26
N LEU A 81 -64.60 167.78 -1.10
CA LEU A 81 -65.28 167.94 0.21
C LEU A 81 -66.60 167.20 0.54
N GLY A 82 -66.95 166.14 -0.18
CA GLY A 82 -67.93 165.11 0.29
C GLY A 82 -67.33 163.72 0.51
N ARG A 83 -66.21 163.42 -0.17
CA ARG A 83 -65.52 162.11 -0.16
C ARG A 83 -64.71 161.85 1.10
N ASN A 84 -64.36 162.87 1.89
CA ASN A 84 -63.38 162.75 2.98
C ASN A 84 -63.91 161.96 4.19
N SER A 85 -65.21 162.06 4.51
CA SER A 85 -65.81 161.26 5.58
C SER A 85 -66.00 159.80 5.17
N ASP A 86 -66.40 159.57 3.91
CA ASP A 86 -66.52 158.23 3.34
C ASP A 86 -65.15 157.56 3.17
N LEU A 87 -64.11 158.32 2.81
CA LEU A 87 -62.71 157.87 2.76
C LEU A 87 -62.22 157.43 4.14
N LEU A 88 -62.48 158.19 5.22
CA LEU A 88 -62.07 157.81 6.58
C LEU A 88 -62.79 156.56 7.11
N LEU A 89 -64.07 156.40 6.80
CA LEU A 89 -64.81 155.17 7.11
C LEU A 89 -64.28 153.98 6.33
N LEU A 90 -63.95 154.18 5.05
CA LEU A 90 -63.33 153.19 4.19
C LEU A 90 -61.93 152.80 4.69
N PHE A 91 -61.11 153.74 5.15
CA PHE A 91 -59.81 153.44 5.77
C PHE A 91 -59.97 152.59 7.04
N ARG A 92 -60.89 152.96 7.95
CA ARG A 92 -61.18 152.14 9.14
C ARG A 92 -61.71 150.75 8.79
N GLN A 93 -62.48 150.63 7.70
CA GLN A 93 -62.92 149.34 7.19
C GLN A 93 -61.75 148.52 6.64
N LYS A 94 -60.87 149.13 5.85
CA LYS A 94 -59.65 148.49 5.34
C LYS A 94 -58.67 148.09 6.44
N GLU A 95 -58.53 148.88 7.50
CA GLU A 95 -57.74 148.52 8.68
C GLU A 95 -58.34 147.31 9.41
N LYS A 96 -59.66 147.26 9.58
CA LYS A 96 -60.35 146.08 10.13
C LYS A 96 -60.14 144.87 9.25
N ASP A 97 -60.27 145.01 7.94
CA ASP A 97 -60.09 143.93 6.97
C ASP A 97 -58.64 143.42 6.95
N LEU A 98 -57.64 144.32 7.03
CA LEU A 98 -56.22 143.95 7.16
C LEU A 98 -55.93 143.20 8.46
N VAL A 99 -56.50 143.67 9.58
CA VAL A 99 -56.37 142.96 10.87
C VAL A 99 -57.06 141.60 10.82
N LEU A 100 -58.23 141.49 10.17
CA LEU A 100 -58.92 140.22 9.98
C LEU A 100 -58.12 139.29 9.06
N ALA A 101 -57.53 139.78 7.97
CA ALA A 101 -56.67 139.02 7.09
C ALA A 101 -55.40 138.53 7.81
N ALA A 102 -54.79 139.37 8.66
CA ALA A 102 -53.65 138.98 9.48
C ALA A 102 -54.05 137.92 10.54
N LYS A 103 -55.23 138.04 11.15
CA LYS A 103 -55.77 137.03 12.08
C LYS A 103 -56.05 135.71 11.37
N LEU A 104 -56.62 135.76 10.17
CA LEU A 104 -56.87 134.59 9.34
C LEU A 104 -55.55 133.96 8.87
N GLY A 105 -54.58 134.78 8.45
CA GLY A 105 -53.22 134.35 8.12
C GLY A 105 -52.53 133.69 9.30
N LYS A 106 -52.65 134.26 10.51
CA LYS A 106 -52.13 133.65 11.74
C LYS A 106 -52.81 132.32 12.05
N ALA A 107 -54.13 132.23 11.97
CA ALA A 107 -54.86 130.98 12.18
C ALA A 107 -54.50 129.92 11.12
N LEU A 108 -54.28 130.32 9.86
CA LEU A 108 -53.79 129.44 8.80
C LEU A 108 -52.35 128.98 9.04
N LEU A 109 -51.48 129.85 9.55
CA LEU A 109 -50.11 129.49 9.93
C LEU A 109 -50.09 128.55 11.13
N GLU A 110 -50.89 128.80 12.17
CA GLU A 110 -51.06 127.90 13.32
C GLU A 110 -51.58 126.53 12.88
N ARG A 111 -52.60 126.50 12.01
CA ARG A 111 -53.12 125.25 11.43
C ARG A 111 -52.06 124.52 10.59
N ASN A 112 -51.26 125.23 9.79
CA ASN A 112 -50.14 124.63 9.06
C ASN A 112 -49.05 124.12 10.01
N GLN A 113 -48.76 124.84 11.09
CA GLN A 113 -47.82 124.38 12.13
C GLN A 113 -48.32 123.12 12.84
N ASP A 114 -49.61 123.01 13.11
CA ASP A 114 -50.17 121.81 13.73
C ASP A 114 -50.25 120.63 12.74
N LEU A 115 -50.56 120.89 11.46
CA LEU A 115 -50.47 119.88 10.40
C LEU A 115 -49.03 119.38 10.23
N THR A 116 -48.04 120.25 10.21
CA THR A 116 -46.61 119.84 10.12
C THR A 116 -46.19 119.02 11.34
N LYS A 117 -46.56 119.42 12.56
CA LYS A 117 -46.33 118.57 13.75
C LYS A 117 -47.03 117.22 13.66
N GLN A 118 -48.24 117.16 13.09
CA GLN A 118 -48.95 115.90 12.87
C GLN A 118 -48.22 115.03 11.84
N TYR A 119 -47.74 115.60 10.74
CA TYR A 119 -46.92 114.89 9.75
C TYR A 119 -45.61 114.38 10.36
N GLU A 120 -44.93 115.19 11.17
CA GLU A 120 -43.72 114.79 11.87
C GLU A 120 -43.98 113.64 12.85
N LYS A 121 -45.08 113.67 13.60
CA LYS A 121 -45.47 112.56 14.49
C LYS A 121 -45.76 111.30 13.70
N MET A 122 -46.58 111.40 12.65
CA MET A 122 -46.88 110.25 11.78
C MET A 122 -45.59 109.71 11.12
N HIS A 123 -44.66 110.57 10.72
CA HIS A 123 -43.38 110.15 10.15
C HIS A 123 -42.50 109.46 11.19
N LYS A 124 -42.49 109.92 12.44
CA LYS A 124 -41.79 109.24 13.55
C LYS A 124 -42.39 107.87 13.82
N ASP A 125 -43.72 107.78 13.95
CA ASP A 125 -44.41 106.50 14.17
C ASP A 125 -44.18 105.52 13.01
N LEU A 126 -44.12 106.00 11.77
CA LEU A 126 -43.80 105.17 10.60
C LEU A 126 -42.34 104.71 10.62
N ASN A 127 -41.40 105.59 10.95
CA ASN A 127 -39.99 105.21 11.10
C ASN A 127 -39.79 104.18 12.22
N GLU A 128 -40.40 104.38 13.38
CA GLU A 128 -40.34 103.42 14.48
C GLU A 128 -40.88 102.07 14.01
N LYS A 129 -42.03 102.01 13.34
CA LYS A 129 -42.56 100.75 12.80
C LYS A 129 -41.62 100.10 11.78
N LEU A 130 -40.96 100.89 10.92
CA LEU A 130 -39.97 100.38 9.99
C LEU A 130 -38.77 99.76 10.73
N GLU A 131 -38.25 100.43 11.76
CA GLU A 131 -37.16 99.92 12.59
C GLU A 131 -37.54 98.61 13.30
N HIS A 132 -38.75 98.51 13.84
CA HIS A 132 -39.24 97.26 14.47
C HIS A 132 -39.34 96.12 13.45
N LEU A 133 -39.87 96.39 12.25
CA LEU A 133 -39.95 95.38 11.19
C LEU A 133 -38.56 94.96 10.68
N GLU A 134 -37.61 95.89 10.60
CA GLU A 134 -36.22 95.57 10.27
C GLU A 134 -35.58 94.69 11.35
N GLN A 135 -35.79 95.01 12.63
CA GLN A 135 -35.32 94.19 13.75
C GLN A 135 -35.92 92.78 13.71
N GLU A 136 -37.24 92.65 13.58
CA GLU A 136 -37.93 91.35 13.46
C GLU A 136 -37.42 90.55 12.26
N LYS A 137 -37.20 91.20 11.11
CA LYS A 137 -36.61 90.57 9.92
C LYS A 137 -35.20 90.05 10.20
N HIS A 138 -34.35 90.83 10.87
CA HIS A 138 -33.01 90.40 11.25
C HIS A 138 -33.02 89.28 12.31
N GLU A 139 -33.97 89.30 13.24
CA GLU A 139 -34.17 88.21 14.20
C GLU A 139 -34.63 86.93 13.52
N LEU A 140 -35.61 87.00 12.63
CA LEU A 140 -36.13 85.85 11.90
C LEU A 140 -35.07 85.22 11.01
N ARG A 141 -34.26 86.02 10.32
CA ARG A 141 -33.11 85.53 9.54
C ARG A 141 -32.13 84.75 10.42
N ARG A 142 -31.72 85.31 11.56
CA ARG A 142 -30.82 84.62 12.50
C ARG A 142 -31.42 83.32 13.05
N ARG A 143 -32.73 83.31 13.33
CA ARG A 143 -33.44 82.09 13.78
C ARG A 143 -33.50 81.03 12.68
N LEU A 144 -33.68 81.43 11.43
CA LEU A 144 -33.64 80.52 10.28
C LEU A 144 -32.23 79.96 10.09
N GLU A 145 -31.20 80.80 10.05
CA GLU A 145 -29.79 80.39 9.96
C GLU A 145 -29.39 79.43 11.11
N SER A 146 -29.86 79.69 12.33
CA SER A 146 -29.60 78.80 13.47
C SER A 146 -30.25 77.42 13.27
N ARG A 147 -31.50 77.39 12.79
CA ARG A 147 -32.21 76.13 12.51
C ARG A 147 -31.60 75.39 11.33
N GLU A 148 -31.21 76.11 10.28
CA GLU A 148 -30.49 75.57 9.13
C GLU A 148 -29.19 74.90 9.59
N GLY A 149 -28.38 75.58 10.40
CA GLY A 149 -27.16 75.00 10.97
C GLY A 149 -27.41 73.76 11.85
N GLU A 150 -28.49 73.72 12.65
CA GLU A 150 -28.86 72.52 13.39
C GLU A 150 -29.28 71.36 12.47
N TRP A 151 -29.98 71.64 11.36
CA TRP A 151 -30.36 70.63 10.37
C TRP A 151 -29.16 70.14 9.58
N GLU A 152 -28.26 71.03 9.17
CA GLU A 152 -26.97 70.67 8.57
C GLU A 152 -26.16 69.77 9.53
N GLY A 153 -26.14 70.08 10.83
CA GLY A 153 -25.53 69.23 11.85
C GLY A 153 -26.15 67.84 11.91
N ARG A 154 -27.49 67.74 11.98
CA ARG A 154 -28.20 66.43 11.98
C ARG A 154 -27.98 65.65 10.69
N VAL A 155 -27.93 66.34 9.56
CA VAL A 155 -27.64 65.71 8.25
C VAL A 155 -26.21 65.18 8.25
N ALA A 156 -25.23 65.96 8.70
CA ALA A 156 -23.84 65.51 8.80
C ALA A 156 -23.67 64.32 9.76
N GLU A 157 -24.34 64.31 10.91
CA GLU A 157 -24.37 63.16 11.82
C GLU A 157 -24.91 61.91 11.11
N LEU A 158 -26.06 62.00 10.45
CA LEU A 158 -26.65 60.88 9.70
C LEU A 158 -25.78 60.44 8.52
N GLU A 159 -25.13 61.36 7.82
CA GLU A 159 -24.17 61.04 6.76
C GLU A 159 -22.97 60.24 7.32
N THR A 160 -22.45 60.64 8.48
CA THR A 160 -21.38 59.88 9.14
C THR A 160 -21.84 58.51 9.63
N ASP A 161 -23.06 58.39 10.17
CA ASP A 161 -23.64 57.11 10.58
C ASP A 161 -23.83 56.17 9.39
N VAL A 162 -24.33 56.69 8.26
CA VAL A 162 -24.46 55.92 7.02
C VAL A 162 -23.10 55.44 6.52
N GLN A 163 -22.08 56.31 6.52
CA GLN A 163 -20.72 55.92 6.14
C GLN A 163 -20.12 54.86 7.09
N GLN A 164 -20.37 54.98 8.39
CA GLN A 164 -19.92 54.00 9.39
C GLN A 164 -20.59 52.64 9.17
N LEU A 165 -21.92 52.62 9.02
CA LEU A 165 -22.69 51.40 8.76
C LEU A 165 -22.30 50.75 7.42
N GLN A 166 -22.02 51.54 6.39
CA GLN A 166 -21.49 51.03 5.12
C GLN A 166 -20.12 50.38 5.33
N GLY A 167 -19.21 51.03 6.05
CA GLY A 167 -17.90 50.46 6.37
C GLY A 167 -17.99 49.20 7.23
N GLU A 168 -18.90 49.14 8.20
CA GLU A 168 -19.15 47.94 9.01
C GLU A 168 -19.72 46.79 8.17
N LEU A 169 -20.68 47.09 7.29
CA LEU A 169 -21.24 46.11 6.36
C LEU A 169 -20.15 45.54 5.45
N GLU A 170 -19.29 46.38 4.87
CA GLU A 170 -18.17 45.94 4.05
C GLU A 170 -17.19 45.05 4.83
N ARG A 171 -16.82 45.44 6.05
CA ARG A 171 -15.96 44.62 6.94
C ARG A 171 -16.59 43.26 7.22
N HIS A 172 -17.88 43.21 7.57
CA HIS A 172 -18.59 41.96 7.79
C HIS A 172 -18.68 41.10 6.53
N GLN A 173 -18.91 41.70 5.36
CA GLN A 173 -18.90 40.95 4.11
C GLN A 173 -17.52 40.38 3.79
N VAL A 174 -16.42 41.11 4.05
CA VAL A 174 -15.06 40.60 3.87
C VAL A 174 -14.79 39.45 4.86
N GLN A 175 -15.12 39.62 6.13
CA GLN A 175 -14.98 38.58 7.15
C GLN A 175 -15.76 37.30 6.81
N LEU A 176 -16.99 37.42 6.29
CA LEU A 176 -17.77 36.27 5.85
C LEU A 176 -17.10 35.57 4.66
N ARG A 177 -16.60 36.32 3.67
CA ARG A 177 -15.87 35.75 2.53
C ARG A 177 -14.57 35.07 2.97
N GLU A 178 -13.85 35.62 3.94
CA GLU A 178 -12.65 35.01 4.52
C GLU A 178 -12.99 33.72 5.28
N ALA A 179 -14.01 33.77 6.15
CA ALA A 179 -14.48 32.59 6.87
C ALA A 179 -14.95 31.48 5.91
N ASP A 180 -15.62 31.83 4.82
CA ASP A 180 -16.03 30.83 3.82
C ASP A 180 -14.83 30.26 3.05
N ARG A 181 -13.80 31.07 2.74
CA ARG A 181 -12.53 30.56 2.19
C ARG A 181 -11.82 29.62 3.16
N ASP A 182 -11.83 29.93 4.45
CA ASP A 182 -11.18 29.07 5.44
C ASP A 182 -11.97 27.79 5.67
N LYS A 183 -13.31 27.84 5.64
CA LYS A 183 -14.16 26.65 5.61
C LYS A 183 -13.87 25.79 4.39
N THR A 184 -13.77 26.37 3.19
CA THR A 184 -13.50 25.57 1.98
C THR A 184 -12.11 24.94 2.00
N LYS A 185 -11.08 25.64 2.51
CA LYS A 185 -9.75 25.06 2.75
C LYS A 185 -9.80 23.89 3.73
N ALA A 186 -10.48 24.06 4.87
CA ALA A 186 -10.63 22.98 5.84
C ALA A 186 -11.37 21.77 5.25
N ILE A 187 -12.40 22.00 4.43
CA ILE A 187 -13.12 20.93 3.72
C ILE A 187 -12.20 20.24 2.70
N SER A 188 -11.40 20.98 1.92
CA SER A 188 -10.46 20.36 0.98
C SER A 188 -9.40 19.54 1.69
N GLU A 189 -8.80 20.04 2.77
CA GLU A 189 -7.82 19.31 3.58
C GLU A 189 -8.40 18.02 4.16
N LEU A 190 -9.60 18.08 4.74
CA LEU A 190 -10.29 16.88 5.25
C LEU A 190 -10.65 15.91 4.13
N SER A 191 -11.03 16.40 2.95
CA SER A 191 -11.33 15.55 1.80
C SER A 191 -10.09 14.84 1.26
N GLU A 192 -8.95 15.52 1.22
CA GLU A 192 -7.65 14.95 0.83
C GLU A 192 -7.17 13.92 1.84
N GLN A 193 -7.31 14.21 3.14
CA GLN A 193 -6.99 13.25 4.21
C GLN A 193 -7.86 11.99 4.09
N ASN A 194 -9.17 12.15 3.87
CA ASN A 194 -10.06 11.02 3.65
C ASN A 194 -9.70 10.24 2.38
N HIS A 195 -9.34 10.91 1.28
CA HIS A 195 -8.91 10.24 0.06
C HIS A 195 -7.64 9.40 0.30
N ARG A 196 -6.64 9.95 0.99
CA ARG A 196 -5.41 9.21 1.35
C ARG A 196 -5.67 8.02 2.23
N LEU A 197 -6.54 8.15 3.23
CA LEU A 197 -6.92 7.04 4.10
C LEU A 197 -7.64 5.95 3.29
N LEU A 198 -8.52 6.33 2.36
CA LEU A 198 -9.17 5.39 1.45
C LEU A 198 -8.16 4.67 0.54
N GLU A 199 -7.17 5.38 0.00
CA GLU A 199 -6.09 4.76 -0.78
C GLU A 199 -5.22 3.82 0.07
N GLN A 200 -4.92 4.18 1.33
CA GLN A 200 -4.18 3.30 2.24
C GLN A 200 -4.98 2.03 2.55
N LEU A 201 -6.29 2.17 2.77
CA LEU A 201 -7.19 1.03 2.96
C LEU A 201 -7.30 0.17 1.70
N SER A 202 -7.37 0.77 0.51
CA SER A 202 -7.42 0.00 -0.75
C SER A 202 -6.11 -0.75 -1.00
N ARG A 203 -4.95 -0.11 -0.78
CA ARG A 203 -3.63 -0.77 -0.86
C ARG A 203 -3.53 -1.91 0.15
N ALA A 204 -3.97 -1.70 1.40
CA ALA A 204 -3.99 -2.76 2.42
C ALA A 204 -4.90 -3.93 2.02
N ALA A 205 -6.09 -3.65 1.48
CA ALA A 205 -7.02 -4.67 0.99
C ALA A 205 -6.45 -5.43 -0.22
N GLU A 206 -5.70 -4.77 -1.11
CA GLU A 206 -5.00 -5.42 -2.22
C GLU A 206 -3.89 -6.37 -1.72
N VAL A 207 -3.09 -5.93 -0.75
CA VAL A 207 -2.07 -6.77 -0.11
C VAL A 207 -2.72 -7.95 0.62
N GLU A 208 -3.80 -7.73 1.36
CA GLU A 208 -4.56 -8.82 2.00
C GLU A 208 -5.09 -9.83 0.97
N ARG A 209 -5.60 -9.34 -0.17
CA ARG A 209 -6.03 -10.21 -1.28
C ARG A 209 -4.86 -11.00 -1.85
N GLN A 210 -3.71 -10.38 -2.07
CA GLN A 210 -2.49 -11.05 -2.55
C GLN A 210 -2.03 -12.14 -1.56
N LEU A 211 -1.92 -11.81 -0.27
CA LEU A 211 -1.56 -12.77 0.77
C LEU A 211 -2.59 -13.90 0.86
N SER A 212 -3.88 -13.60 0.74
CA SER A 212 -4.94 -14.61 0.72
C SER A 212 -4.82 -15.56 -0.47
N THR A 213 -4.43 -15.06 -1.65
CA THR A 213 -4.15 -15.91 -2.83
C THR A 213 -2.89 -16.75 -2.65
N GLN A 214 -1.83 -16.20 -2.02
CA GLN A 214 -0.62 -16.97 -1.69
C GLN A 214 -0.90 -18.05 -0.66
N VAL A 215 -1.72 -17.77 0.36
CA VAL A 215 -2.14 -18.77 1.34
C VAL A 215 -2.98 -19.87 0.67
N HIS A 216 -3.87 -19.52 -0.26
CA HIS A 216 -4.60 -20.53 -1.03
C HIS A 216 -3.66 -21.39 -1.88
N SER A 217 -2.73 -20.79 -2.64
CA SER A 217 -1.79 -21.55 -3.46
C SER A 217 -0.88 -22.45 -2.61
N LEU A 218 -0.41 -21.98 -1.45
CA LEU A 218 0.35 -22.80 -0.52
C LEU A 218 -0.50 -23.95 0.04
N ARG A 219 -1.76 -23.69 0.43
CA ARG A 219 -2.69 -24.74 0.88
C ARG A 219 -2.92 -25.79 -0.20
N ASP A 220 -3.08 -25.38 -1.45
CA ASP A 220 -3.27 -26.31 -2.56
C ASP A 220 -2.00 -27.12 -2.84
N ASN A 221 -0.81 -26.49 -2.80
CA ASN A 221 0.47 -27.21 -2.86
C ASN A 221 0.62 -28.24 -1.71
N PHE A 222 0.21 -27.90 -0.49
CA PHE A 222 0.22 -28.83 0.65
C PHE A 222 -0.80 -29.96 0.46
N ARG A 223 -1.98 -29.66 -0.08
CA ARG A 223 -2.98 -30.68 -0.42
C ARG A 223 -2.44 -31.63 -1.48
N GLU A 224 -1.81 -31.12 -2.55
CA GLU A 224 -1.18 -31.94 -3.59
C GLU A 224 -0.06 -32.82 -3.03
N LYS A 225 0.83 -32.25 -2.20
CA LYS A 225 1.87 -33.03 -1.51
C LYS A 225 1.27 -34.08 -0.57
N SER A 226 0.21 -33.74 0.18
CA SER A 226 -0.47 -34.70 1.03
C SER A 226 -1.09 -35.84 0.22
N VAL A 227 -1.71 -35.51 -0.92
CA VAL A 227 -2.28 -36.51 -1.84
C VAL A 227 -1.18 -37.36 -2.45
N SER A 228 -0.08 -36.79 -2.92
CA SER A 228 1.04 -37.56 -3.46
C SER A 228 1.70 -38.45 -2.40
N THR A 229 1.89 -37.96 -1.17
CA THR A 229 2.38 -38.80 -0.06
C THR A 229 1.42 -39.92 0.29
N SER A 230 0.11 -39.68 0.27
CA SER A 230 -0.91 -40.73 0.46
C SER A 230 -0.87 -41.76 -0.67
N GLN A 231 -0.67 -41.32 -1.91
CA GLN A 231 -0.48 -42.22 -3.06
C GLN A 231 0.82 -43.04 -2.94
N HIS A 232 1.93 -42.44 -2.47
CA HIS A 232 3.16 -43.18 -2.22
C HIS A 232 3.02 -44.16 -1.06
N MET A 233 2.29 -43.78 -0.01
CA MET A 233 1.98 -44.65 1.12
C MET A 233 1.18 -45.88 0.65
N THR A 234 0.11 -45.68 -0.10
CA THR A 234 -0.69 -46.79 -0.64
C THR A 234 0.12 -47.69 -1.59
N ARG A 235 1.00 -47.11 -2.43
CA ARG A 235 1.95 -47.90 -3.25
C ARG A 235 2.97 -48.70 -2.41
N LEU A 236 3.44 -48.13 -1.30
CA LEU A 236 4.32 -48.84 -0.38
C LEU A 236 3.58 -49.97 0.34
N GLU A 237 2.34 -49.75 0.76
CA GLU A 237 1.49 -50.78 1.37
C GLU A 237 1.25 -51.94 0.39
N THR A 238 0.99 -51.66 -0.90
CA THR A 238 0.83 -52.71 -1.91
C THR A 238 2.14 -53.49 -2.13
N LEU A 239 3.28 -52.81 -2.26
CA LEU A 239 4.57 -53.49 -2.40
C LEU A 239 4.96 -54.29 -1.15
N GLN A 240 4.66 -53.78 0.05
CA GLN A 240 4.85 -54.52 1.30
C GLN A 240 3.98 -55.77 1.35
N ALA A 241 2.73 -55.69 0.88
CA ALA A 241 1.86 -56.86 0.76
C ALA A 241 2.41 -57.88 -0.25
N GLU A 242 2.91 -57.43 -1.41
CA GLU A 242 3.56 -58.30 -2.39
C GLU A 242 4.82 -58.99 -1.83
N ILE A 243 5.69 -58.24 -1.12
CA ILE A 243 6.87 -58.81 -0.46
C ILE A 243 6.47 -59.85 0.59
N LYS A 244 5.43 -59.58 1.39
CA LYS A 244 4.91 -60.55 2.36
C LYS A 244 4.44 -61.82 1.66
N MET A 245 3.61 -61.71 0.63
CA MET A 245 3.15 -62.85 -0.18
C MET A 245 4.31 -63.64 -0.79
N LEU A 246 5.33 -62.96 -1.33
CA LEU A 246 6.52 -63.60 -1.88
C LEU A 246 7.37 -64.27 -0.79
N SER A 247 7.46 -63.67 0.39
CA SER A 247 8.19 -64.25 1.53
C SER A 247 7.48 -65.48 2.10
N GLU A 248 6.15 -65.47 2.19
CA GLU A 248 5.33 -66.63 2.55
C GLU A 248 5.53 -67.73 1.52
N ARG A 249 5.48 -67.40 0.22
CA ARG A 249 5.74 -68.36 -0.85
C ARG A 249 7.17 -68.93 -0.80
N LYS A 250 8.16 -68.12 -0.45
CA LYS A 250 9.55 -68.57 -0.24
C LYS A 250 9.61 -69.58 0.90
N ILE A 251 9.01 -69.28 2.04
CA ILE A 251 8.97 -70.17 3.21
C ILE A 251 8.26 -71.49 2.86
N GLU A 252 7.14 -71.44 2.13
CA GLU A 252 6.46 -72.64 1.64
C GLU A 252 7.36 -73.51 0.76
N LEU A 253 8.12 -72.89 -0.15
CA LEU A 253 9.05 -73.60 -1.03
C LEU A 253 10.24 -74.16 -0.24
N GLU A 254 10.79 -73.41 0.71
CA GLU A 254 11.85 -73.87 1.62
C GLU A 254 11.38 -75.07 2.44
N HIS A 255 10.15 -75.03 2.97
CA HIS A 255 9.57 -76.16 3.68
C HIS A 255 9.39 -77.38 2.78
N ARG A 256 8.89 -77.21 1.54
CA ARG A 256 8.79 -78.31 0.54
C ARG A 256 10.14 -78.91 0.20
N VAL A 257 11.19 -78.09 0.10
CA VAL A 257 12.55 -78.58 -0.12
C VAL A 257 13.04 -79.36 1.10
N HIS A 258 12.80 -78.87 2.32
CA HIS A 258 13.21 -79.56 3.53
C HIS A 258 12.53 -80.92 3.68
N THR A 259 11.21 -81.02 3.46
CA THR A 259 10.50 -82.30 3.47
C THR A 259 11.04 -83.27 2.41
N ALA A 260 11.37 -82.78 1.22
CA ALA A 260 11.98 -83.61 0.18
C ALA A 260 13.42 -84.04 0.52
N LEU A 261 14.17 -83.24 1.29
CA LEU A 261 15.48 -83.62 1.81
C LEU A 261 15.34 -84.69 2.90
N GLU A 262 14.41 -84.55 3.84
CA GLU A 262 14.10 -85.56 4.86
C GLU A 262 13.71 -86.89 4.21
N GLU A 263 12.83 -86.86 3.19
CA GLU A 263 12.48 -88.05 2.40
C GLU A 263 13.70 -88.66 1.70
N ASN A 264 14.59 -87.85 1.13
CA ASN A 264 15.83 -88.34 0.52
C ASN A 264 16.80 -88.95 1.56
N GLU A 265 16.91 -88.38 2.75
CA GLU A 265 17.71 -88.94 3.85
C GLU A 265 17.17 -90.30 4.30
N LEU A 266 15.84 -90.42 4.43
CA LEU A 266 15.17 -91.70 4.71
C LEU A 266 15.39 -92.71 3.59
N LEU A 267 15.28 -92.30 2.33
CA LEU A 267 15.58 -93.17 1.19
C LEU A 267 17.05 -93.59 1.20
N GLN A 268 17.98 -92.67 1.48
CA GLN A 268 19.40 -92.99 1.58
C GLN A 268 19.67 -93.98 2.71
N SER A 269 19.06 -93.83 3.89
CA SER A 269 19.21 -94.78 4.99
C SER A 269 18.66 -96.16 4.60
N THR A 270 17.51 -96.23 3.91
CA THR A 270 17.01 -97.52 3.40
C THR A 270 17.93 -98.14 2.36
N VAL A 271 18.57 -97.33 1.50
CA VAL A 271 19.56 -97.82 0.54
C VAL A 271 20.81 -98.32 1.25
N ASP A 272 21.28 -97.63 2.29
CA ASP A 272 22.41 -98.07 3.11
C ASP A 272 22.10 -99.37 3.85
N ASP A 273 20.92 -99.52 4.43
CA ASP A 273 20.45 -100.79 5.00
C ASP A 273 20.44 -101.93 3.96
N LEU A 274 19.97 -101.64 2.74
CA LEU A 274 20.00 -102.61 1.63
C LEU A 274 21.42 -102.95 1.18
N ARG A 275 22.34 -101.97 1.18
CA ARG A 275 23.78 -102.18 0.91
C ARG A 275 24.41 -103.07 1.97
N GLU A 276 24.13 -102.83 3.26
CA GLU A 276 24.61 -103.67 4.37
C GLU A 276 24.07 -105.09 4.28
N ARG A 277 22.76 -105.27 4.04
CA ARG A 277 22.15 -106.58 3.81
C ARG A 277 22.81 -107.30 2.64
N THR A 278 23.09 -106.59 1.55
CA THR A 278 23.79 -107.15 0.39
C THR A 278 25.22 -107.58 0.75
N LEU A 279 25.94 -106.80 1.55
CA LEU A 279 27.28 -107.17 2.04
C LEU A 279 27.25 -108.42 2.92
N VAL A 280 26.27 -108.54 3.82
CA VAL A 280 26.09 -109.74 4.65
C VAL A 280 25.77 -110.95 3.78
N LEU A 281 24.84 -110.84 2.83
CA LEU A 281 24.52 -111.93 1.90
C LEU A 281 25.75 -112.33 1.07
N LYS A 282 26.54 -111.37 0.60
CA LYS A 282 27.81 -111.65 -0.11
C LYS A 282 28.80 -112.41 0.78
N ARG A 283 28.96 -112.03 2.05
CA ARG A 283 29.81 -112.76 3.02
C ARG A 283 29.29 -114.17 3.25
N GLN A 284 27.99 -114.34 3.42
CA GLN A 284 27.37 -115.66 3.57
C GLN A 284 27.58 -116.53 2.32
N CYS A 285 27.41 -115.99 1.11
CA CYS A 285 27.73 -116.72 -0.12
C CYS A 285 29.20 -117.15 -0.14
N HIS A 286 30.13 -116.25 0.21
CA HIS A 286 31.55 -116.56 0.28
C HIS A 286 31.88 -117.64 1.32
N GLU A 287 31.28 -117.57 2.51
CA GLU A 287 31.39 -118.61 3.55
C GLU A 287 30.83 -119.95 3.07
N LYS A 288 29.69 -119.96 2.36
CA LYS A 288 29.11 -121.16 1.76
C LYS A 288 30.00 -121.73 0.65
N ASP A 289 30.59 -120.88 -0.17
CA ASP A 289 31.58 -121.30 -1.18
C ASP A 289 32.83 -121.89 -0.52
N LEU A 290 33.31 -121.33 0.59
CA LEU A 290 34.41 -121.89 1.38
C LEU A 290 34.03 -123.24 2.00
N GLN A 291 32.83 -123.37 2.57
CA GLN A 291 32.30 -124.64 3.08
C GLN A 291 32.21 -125.70 1.98
N LEU A 292 31.72 -125.34 0.79
CA LEU A 292 31.67 -126.24 -0.36
C LEU A 292 33.07 -126.68 -0.78
N ARG A 293 34.05 -125.77 -0.82
CA ARG A 293 35.46 -126.12 -1.09
C ARG A 293 36.04 -127.05 -0.03
N GLN A 294 35.76 -126.82 1.24
CA GLN A 294 36.20 -127.72 2.34
C GLN A 294 35.58 -129.11 2.18
N ASN A 295 34.26 -129.20 1.99
CA ASN A 295 33.57 -130.46 1.74
C ASN A 295 34.09 -131.18 0.48
N GLN A 296 34.47 -130.43 -0.57
CA GLN A 296 35.10 -130.99 -1.77
C GLN A 296 36.47 -131.60 -1.46
N LEU A 297 37.30 -130.93 -0.65
CA LEU A 297 38.60 -131.45 -0.21
C LEU A 297 38.43 -132.69 0.67
N GLU A 298 37.54 -132.65 1.67
CA GLU A 298 37.21 -133.81 2.51
C GLU A 298 36.69 -134.99 1.68
N LEU A 299 35.81 -134.73 0.69
CA LEU A 299 35.35 -135.77 -0.24
C LEU A 299 36.52 -136.34 -1.06
N GLN A 300 37.47 -135.53 -1.51
CA GLN A 300 38.66 -136.01 -2.20
C GLN A 300 39.53 -136.88 -1.27
N GLU A 301 39.73 -136.49 -0.01
CA GLU A 301 40.45 -137.30 0.98
C GLU A 301 39.73 -138.62 1.28
N VAL A 302 38.41 -138.61 1.41
CA VAL A 302 37.59 -139.81 1.55
C VAL A 302 37.66 -140.67 0.29
N GLN A 303 37.62 -140.09 -0.91
CA GLN A 303 37.81 -140.83 -2.16
C GLN A 303 39.21 -141.45 -2.25
N VAL A 304 40.25 -140.74 -1.84
CA VAL A 304 41.64 -141.25 -1.82
C VAL A 304 41.79 -142.36 -0.78
N SER A 305 41.24 -142.20 0.42
CA SER A 305 41.26 -143.26 1.44
C SER A 305 40.41 -144.47 1.03
N HIS A 306 39.24 -144.26 0.40
CA HIS A 306 38.46 -145.32 -0.23
C HIS A 306 39.27 -146.02 -1.32
N ARG A 307 39.98 -145.30 -2.20
CA ARG A 307 40.90 -145.89 -3.18
C ARG A 307 42.02 -146.69 -2.52
N GLN A 308 42.61 -146.20 -1.43
CA GLN A 308 43.65 -146.91 -0.69
C GLN A 308 43.13 -148.19 -0.02
N ILE A 309 41.92 -148.17 0.55
CA ILE A 309 41.27 -149.38 1.09
C ILE A 309 40.90 -150.34 -0.04
N THR A 310 40.42 -149.83 -1.17
CA THR A 310 40.12 -150.65 -2.37
C THR A 310 41.41 -151.32 -2.88
N ALA A 311 42.53 -150.61 -2.88
CA ALA A 311 43.84 -151.16 -3.21
C ALA A 311 44.28 -152.23 -2.20
N ARG A 312 44.07 -152.03 -0.88
CA ARG A 312 44.34 -153.07 0.13
C ARG A 312 43.41 -154.29 0.00
N LEU A 313 42.16 -154.09 -0.39
CA LEU A 313 41.25 -155.19 -0.74
C LEU A 313 41.73 -155.91 -2.00
N ALA A 314 42.24 -155.19 -3.00
CA ALA A 314 42.86 -155.79 -4.19
C ALA A 314 44.12 -156.58 -3.84
N GLU A 315 45.01 -156.06 -2.98
CA GLU A 315 46.19 -156.77 -2.46
C GLU A 315 45.78 -158.04 -1.68
N LEU A 316 44.74 -157.98 -0.84
CA LEU A 316 44.17 -159.16 -0.16
C LEU A 316 43.47 -160.14 -1.13
N THR A 317 42.95 -159.64 -2.26
CA THR A 317 42.39 -160.48 -3.32
C THR A 317 43.50 -161.15 -4.13
N GLU A 318 44.63 -160.46 -4.33
CA GLU A 318 45.84 -160.98 -4.97
C GLU A 318 46.54 -162.03 -4.08
N GLU A 319 46.57 -161.85 -2.76
CA GLU A 319 47.10 -162.82 -1.78
C GLU A 319 46.27 -164.10 -1.64
N HIS A 320 45.02 -164.12 -2.10
CA HIS A 320 44.16 -165.31 -2.10
C HIS A 320 44.16 -166.12 -3.42
N SER A 321 44.99 -165.78 -4.40
CA SER A 321 44.88 -166.31 -5.77
C SER A 321 46.01 -167.22 -6.28
N PHE A 322 46.75 -167.91 -5.40
CA PHE A 322 47.63 -169.04 -5.78
C PHE A 322 47.32 -170.34 -5.01
N GLN A 323 46.09 -170.84 -5.11
CA GLN A 323 45.79 -172.28 -4.96
C GLN A 323 44.35 -172.58 -5.44
N THR A 324 44.24 -173.12 -6.65
CA THR A 324 43.60 -174.41 -7.02
C THR A 324 43.16 -174.35 -8.49
N LEU A 325 43.69 -175.26 -9.32
CA LEU A 325 43.29 -175.49 -10.71
C LEU A 325 42.30 -176.66 -10.76
N THR A 326 41.14 -176.46 -11.40
CA THR A 326 40.41 -177.52 -12.12
C THR A 326 39.46 -176.90 -13.17
N PRO A 327 39.14 -177.61 -14.27
CA PRO A 327 38.89 -177.02 -15.59
C PRO A 327 37.51 -177.37 -16.20
N HIS A 328 37.29 -176.94 -17.45
CA HIS A 328 36.26 -177.36 -18.43
C HIS A 328 34.95 -176.48 -18.54
N PRO A 329 34.24 -176.48 -19.71
CA PRO A 329 33.84 -175.31 -20.50
C PRO A 329 32.32 -175.34 -20.86
N SER A 330 31.90 -174.61 -21.91
CA SER A 330 30.50 -174.41 -22.41
C SER A 330 29.72 -173.37 -21.59
N SER A 331 28.80 -172.55 -22.11
CA SER A 331 27.87 -172.72 -23.22
C SER A 331 27.27 -171.36 -23.60
N LEU A 332 26.82 -171.27 -24.85
CA LEU A 332 25.89 -170.34 -25.50
C LEU A 332 24.84 -169.62 -24.60
N LEU A 333 24.50 -168.38 -25.00
CA LEU A 333 23.42 -167.42 -24.61
C LEU A 333 24.02 -166.08 -24.09
N CYS A 334 24.21 -164.98 -24.85
CA CYS A 334 23.55 -164.47 -26.05
C CYS A 334 24.46 -163.54 -26.88
N GLU A 335 24.89 -163.97 -28.07
CA GLU A 335 24.64 -163.22 -29.30
C GLU A 335 23.59 -164.06 -30.04
N ILE A 336 22.46 -163.43 -30.39
CA ILE A 336 21.38 -163.82 -31.31
C ILE A 336 20.02 -163.41 -30.71
N GLU A 337 19.46 -162.43 -31.41
CA GLU A 337 18.05 -162.30 -31.80
C GLU A 337 17.03 -162.30 -30.66
N GLN A 338 16.35 -161.19 -30.44
CA GLN A 338 15.73 -160.34 -31.46
C GLN A 338 16.61 -159.13 -31.81
N SER A 339 16.89 -158.71 -33.04
CA SER A 339 16.84 -159.20 -34.43
C SER A 339 17.16 -157.91 -35.19
N MET A 340 18.33 -157.78 -35.83
CA MET A 340 18.56 -158.19 -37.21
C MET A 340 17.49 -157.69 -38.19
N GLU A 341 18.04 -157.18 -39.30
CA GLU A 341 17.41 -156.78 -40.55
C GLU A 341 16.82 -155.35 -40.55
N GLN A 342 17.56 -154.35 -41.04
CA GLN A 342 18.04 -154.14 -42.42
C GLN A 342 16.97 -153.45 -43.25
N GLU A 343 17.40 -152.37 -43.92
CA GLU A 343 16.70 -151.68 -45.02
C GLU A 343 15.38 -151.01 -44.59
N GLU A 344 15.24 -149.70 -44.51
CA GLU A 344 15.58 -148.66 -45.48
C GLU A 344 15.52 -147.32 -44.73
N GLN A 345 16.44 -146.39 -44.98
CA GLN A 345 16.19 -145.20 -45.81
C GLN A 345 14.87 -144.48 -45.43
N GLU A 346 14.87 -143.22 -45.04
CA GLU A 346 15.47 -142.11 -45.76
C GLU A 346 15.96 -141.06 -44.76
N GLN A 347 17.28 -140.89 -44.72
CA GLN A 347 17.97 -139.79 -45.41
C GLN A 347 18.00 -138.52 -44.56
N GLU A 348 19.21 -138.20 -44.12
CA GLU A 348 19.92 -137.03 -44.64
C GLU A 348 19.28 -135.73 -44.13
N ARG A 349 19.98 -135.06 -43.22
CA ARG A 349 21.01 -134.14 -43.69
C ARG A 349 21.86 -133.64 -42.53
N GLU A 350 23.16 -133.83 -42.75
CA GLU A 350 24.18 -132.82 -42.46
C GLU A 350 24.79 -132.83 -41.08
N GLN A 351 25.27 -134.03 -40.76
CA GLN A 351 26.63 -134.22 -40.29
C GLN A 351 27.65 -133.70 -41.31
N LEU A 352 27.83 -132.38 -41.38
CA LEU A 352 29.02 -131.73 -41.96
C LEU A 352 29.27 -130.36 -41.29
N ARG A 353 29.01 -130.30 -39.98
CA ARG A 353 29.26 -129.14 -39.13
C ARG A 353 30.61 -129.18 -38.40
N LEU A 354 31.43 -130.21 -38.65
CA LEU A 354 32.67 -130.45 -37.88
C LEU A 354 33.92 -129.86 -38.53
N GLN A 355 33.71 -128.85 -39.34
CA GLN A 355 34.78 -128.30 -40.14
C GLN A 355 34.34 -126.84 -40.57
N LEU A 356 33.99 -125.84 -39.75
CA LEU A 356 34.16 -125.78 -38.33
C LEU A 356 35.58 -125.48 -37.96
N TRP A 357 36.26 -124.42 -38.47
CA TRP A 357 37.47 -123.82 -37.87
C TRP A 357 38.80 -123.69 -38.68
N GLU A 358 39.18 -124.48 -39.74
CA GLU A 358 40.59 -124.54 -40.30
C GLU A 358 40.99 -123.27 -41.04
N ALA A 359 40.67 -123.19 -42.31
CA ALA A 359 41.28 -122.15 -43.14
C ALA A 359 40.78 -120.70 -42.92
N TYR A 360 39.96 -120.40 -41.89
CA TYR A 360 39.49 -119.03 -41.60
C TYR A 360 40.38 -118.25 -40.62
N CYS A 361 41.24 -118.93 -39.84
CA CYS A 361 42.08 -118.27 -38.85
C CYS A 361 43.37 -117.65 -39.41
N GLU A 362 43.96 -118.19 -40.49
CA GLU A 362 45.27 -117.73 -40.99
C GLU A 362 45.24 -116.42 -41.78
N VAL A 363 44.09 -115.96 -42.28
CA VAL A 363 44.01 -114.68 -43.03
C VAL A 363 43.65 -113.50 -42.11
N ARG A 364 43.16 -113.77 -40.89
CA ARG A 364 42.86 -112.71 -39.91
C ARG A 364 44.11 -112.22 -39.16
N SER A 365 45.16 -113.03 -39.08
CA SER A 365 46.44 -112.66 -38.44
C SER A 365 47.30 -111.71 -39.29
N LEU A 366 47.13 -111.67 -40.61
CA LEU A 366 47.84 -110.74 -41.51
C LEU A 366 47.29 -109.30 -41.46
N CYS A 367 46.03 -109.10 -41.06
CA CYS A 367 45.42 -107.77 -40.92
C CYS A 367 45.66 -107.12 -39.55
N SER A 368 46.06 -107.88 -38.52
CA SER A 368 46.52 -107.35 -37.23
C SER A 368 47.96 -106.83 -37.27
N HIS A 369 48.79 -107.31 -38.22
CA HIS A 369 50.18 -106.89 -38.39
C HIS A 369 50.37 -105.51 -39.07
N LEU A 370 49.30 -104.86 -39.52
CA LEU A 370 49.32 -103.47 -40.00
C LEU A 370 48.64 -102.48 -39.03
N ARG A 371 48.16 -102.96 -37.87
CA ARG A 371 47.43 -102.14 -36.88
C ARG A 371 48.08 -102.13 -35.49
N GLY A 372 49.37 -102.38 -35.40
CA GLY A 372 50.12 -102.19 -34.16
C GLY A 372 51.60 -102.50 -34.36
N ASN A 373 52.45 -101.53 -34.03
CA ASN A 373 53.93 -101.49 -34.07
C ASN A 373 54.42 -100.85 -35.38
N ASP A 374 54.89 -99.60 -35.46
CA ASP A 374 55.59 -98.70 -34.50
C ASP A 374 54.61 -97.84 -33.65
N VAL A 375 54.67 -97.64 -32.32
CA VAL A 375 55.72 -97.73 -31.29
C VAL A 375 57.05 -97.08 -31.68
N THR A 376 57.08 -95.74 -31.62
CA THR A 376 57.97 -95.09 -30.66
C THR A 376 57.11 -94.78 -29.44
N ASP A 377 57.23 -95.55 -28.37
CA ASP A 377 57.96 -95.11 -27.18
C ASP A 377 59.12 -96.10 -26.89
N SER A 378 60.37 -95.74 -26.60
CA SER A 378 60.86 -94.66 -25.71
C SER A 378 59.82 -94.34 -24.62
N ALA A 379 59.45 -95.26 -23.71
CA ALA A 379 60.26 -96.26 -23.00
C ALA A 379 59.52 -97.55 -22.57
N LEU A 380 60.21 -98.71 -22.74
CA LEU A 380 60.38 -99.91 -21.87
C LEU A 380 59.14 -100.60 -21.23
N SER A 381 58.92 -101.92 -21.18
CA SER A 381 59.62 -103.17 -21.58
C SER A 381 58.65 -104.36 -21.37
N THR A 382 58.97 -105.51 -22.01
CA THR A 382 58.66 -106.92 -21.61
C THR A 382 57.18 -107.35 -21.62
N ASP A 383 56.75 -108.51 -22.11
CA ASP A 383 57.38 -109.76 -22.56
C ASP A 383 56.33 -110.48 -23.42
N SER A 384 56.81 -111.10 -24.49
CA SER A 384 56.06 -111.87 -25.47
C SER A 384 55.48 -113.16 -24.88
N SER A 385 54.38 -113.66 -25.45
CA SER A 385 54.48 -114.79 -26.40
C SER A 385 53.15 -115.55 -26.57
N MET A 386 53.03 -116.05 -27.80
CA MET A 386 52.22 -117.19 -28.24
C MET A 386 50.73 -116.96 -28.49
N ASP A 387 50.52 -116.49 -29.72
CA ASP A 387 49.53 -116.97 -30.67
C ASP A 387 49.62 -118.50 -30.93
N GLU A 388 48.73 -118.92 -31.82
CA GLU A 388 48.56 -120.18 -32.53
C GLU A 388 47.36 -120.97 -32.01
N SER A 389 46.19 -120.66 -32.56
CA SER A 389 45.71 -121.19 -33.85
C SER A 389 45.61 -122.71 -33.77
N SER A 390 44.45 -123.24 -34.12
CA SER A 390 44.32 -123.80 -35.44
C SER A 390 43.22 -124.84 -35.48
N GLU A 391 42.13 -124.41 -36.09
CA GLU A 391 41.76 -124.97 -37.37
C GLU A 391 40.90 -126.36 -37.38
N THR A 392 39.72 -126.61 -38.06
CA THR A 392 39.36 -127.53 -39.25
C THR A 392 38.16 -127.13 -40.16
N SER A 393 38.14 -127.22 -41.49
CA SER A 393 37.13 -126.64 -42.43
C SER A 393 36.38 -127.66 -43.33
N SER A 394 35.14 -127.38 -43.80
CA SER A 394 34.08 -128.15 -44.57
C SER A 394 32.88 -128.96 -43.90
N VAL A 395 31.59 -128.80 -44.24
CA VAL A 395 30.92 -128.61 -45.52
C VAL A 395 29.46 -128.15 -45.28
N ARG A 396 29.10 -127.00 -45.88
CA ARG A 396 27.74 -126.52 -46.24
C ARG A 396 26.82 -126.02 -45.10
N ASP A 397 26.17 -124.85 -45.21
CA ASP A 397 25.75 -124.01 -46.37
C ASP A 397 26.06 -122.50 -46.08
N VAL A 398 26.68 -121.69 -46.98
CA VAL A 398 26.12 -120.77 -48.04
C VAL A 398 25.43 -119.49 -47.46
N PRO A 399 25.36 -118.28 -48.08
CA PRO A 399 26.12 -117.54 -49.12
C PRO A 399 26.50 -116.07 -48.74
N THR A 400 27.05 -115.34 -49.72
CA THR A 400 26.88 -113.87 -49.99
C THR A 400 27.95 -112.89 -49.46
N GLY A 401 28.84 -112.46 -50.37
CA GLY A 401 29.14 -111.04 -50.55
C GLY A 401 30.17 -110.36 -49.63
N SER A 402 30.85 -111.06 -48.72
CA SER A 402 31.86 -110.47 -47.80
C SER A 402 33.17 -109.99 -48.46
N LEU A 403 33.25 -110.01 -49.79
CA LEU A 403 34.30 -109.38 -50.60
C LEU A 403 33.98 -107.91 -50.96
N HIS A 404 32.74 -107.46 -50.76
CA HIS A 404 32.31 -106.10 -51.13
C HIS A 404 32.53 -105.06 -50.02
N THR A 405 32.51 -105.46 -48.75
CA THR A 405 32.76 -104.56 -47.59
C THR A 405 34.24 -104.27 -47.38
N SER A 406 35.13 -105.20 -47.71
CA SER A 406 36.59 -105.01 -47.68
C SER A 406 37.11 -104.10 -48.81
N LEU A 407 36.42 -104.01 -49.94
CA LEU A 407 36.73 -103.05 -51.01
C LEU A 407 36.23 -101.61 -50.72
N LEU A 408 35.22 -101.45 -49.86
CA LEU A 408 34.70 -100.13 -49.45
C LEU A 408 35.59 -99.44 -48.39
N GLU A 409 36.29 -100.18 -47.53
CA GLU A 409 37.27 -99.60 -46.59
C GLU A 409 38.58 -99.18 -47.27
N LEU A 410 38.99 -99.83 -48.37
CA LEU A 410 40.15 -99.43 -49.16
C LEU A 410 39.94 -98.08 -49.88
N ARG A 411 38.68 -97.76 -50.21
CA ARG A 411 38.26 -96.47 -50.82
C ARG A 411 38.19 -95.33 -49.80
N ARG A 412 37.94 -95.63 -48.51
CA ARG A 412 37.93 -94.63 -47.42
C ARG A 412 39.34 -94.19 -47.03
N LEU A 413 40.31 -95.09 -47.10
CA LEU A 413 41.71 -94.81 -46.75
C LEU A 413 42.50 -94.10 -47.86
N THR A 414 42.04 -94.15 -49.11
CA THR A 414 42.59 -93.34 -50.22
C THR A 414 42.05 -91.90 -50.24
N GLN A 415 40.91 -91.61 -49.59
CA GLN A 415 40.35 -90.27 -49.47
C GLN A 415 41.08 -89.40 -48.42
N ASN A 416 41.71 -90.02 -47.40
CA ASN A 416 42.42 -89.33 -46.32
C ASN A 416 43.86 -88.88 -46.67
N LEU A 417 44.36 -89.25 -47.85
CA LEU A 417 45.67 -88.77 -48.36
C LEU A 417 45.53 -87.57 -49.31
N LEU A 418 44.30 -87.10 -49.58
CA LEU A 418 44.01 -85.92 -50.41
C LEU A 418 43.58 -84.68 -49.60
N ASP A 419 43.34 -84.81 -48.29
CA ASP A 419 43.05 -83.69 -47.37
C ASP A 419 44.28 -83.24 -46.54
N GLY A 420 45.47 -83.78 -46.83
CA GLY A 420 46.70 -83.50 -46.08
C GLY A 420 47.78 -82.84 -46.93
N ASN A 421 47.55 -81.61 -47.42
CA ASN A 421 48.57 -80.60 -47.70
C ASN A 421 47.93 -79.38 -48.39
N GLU A 422 47.81 -78.26 -47.68
CA GLU A 422 48.15 -76.91 -48.17
C GLU A 422 48.08 -75.93 -46.96
N SER A 423 49.15 -75.18 -46.79
CA SER A 423 49.55 -74.30 -45.67
C SER A 423 48.72 -73.03 -45.48
N THR A 424 48.15 -72.76 -44.28
CA THR A 424 47.61 -71.43 -43.87
C THR A 424 47.72 -71.06 -42.38
N GLU A 425 48.59 -71.67 -41.56
CA GLU A 425 48.66 -71.35 -40.11
C GLU A 425 49.79 -70.40 -39.67
N SER A 426 50.77 -70.10 -40.53
CA SER A 426 51.92 -69.25 -40.13
C SER A 426 51.82 -67.78 -40.55
N ARG A 427 50.89 -67.40 -41.44
CA ARG A 427 50.63 -65.97 -41.76
C ARG A 427 49.51 -65.38 -40.91
N ARG A 428 48.58 -66.21 -40.43
CA ARG A 428 47.50 -65.78 -39.55
C ARG A 428 47.98 -65.32 -38.18
N SER A 429 49.01 -65.92 -37.58
CA SER A 429 49.47 -65.50 -36.25
C SER A 429 50.21 -64.15 -36.21
N GLU A 430 50.97 -63.79 -37.24
CA GLU A 430 51.62 -62.46 -37.35
C GLU A 430 50.64 -61.37 -37.81
N GLU A 431 49.70 -61.71 -38.69
CA GLU A 431 48.60 -60.83 -39.11
C GLU A 431 47.63 -60.59 -37.95
N GLU A 432 47.23 -61.63 -37.22
CA GLU A 432 46.41 -61.54 -36.00
C GLU A 432 47.14 -60.76 -34.88
N ALA A 433 48.47 -60.91 -34.72
CA ALA A 433 49.23 -60.14 -33.72
C ALA A 433 49.36 -58.65 -34.08
N LEU A 434 49.49 -58.31 -35.36
CA LEU A 434 49.50 -56.92 -35.84
C LEU A 434 48.08 -56.32 -35.82
N GLU A 435 47.06 -57.09 -36.18
CA GLU A 435 45.65 -56.71 -36.04
C GLU A 435 45.29 -56.48 -34.57
N GLU A 436 45.84 -57.28 -33.66
CA GLU A 436 45.64 -57.08 -32.22
C GLU A 436 46.40 -55.87 -31.66
N GLN A 437 47.58 -55.52 -32.21
CA GLN A 437 48.23 -54.24 -31.91
C GLN A 437 47.49 -53.04 -32.49
N VAL A 438 46.97 -53.13 -33.71
CA VAL A 438 46.15 -52.08 -34.33
C VAL A 438 44.83 -51.92 -33.57
N ARG A 439 44.24 -53.03 -33.10
CA ARG A 439 43.06 -53.03 -32.25
C ARG A 439 43.36 -52.40 -30.89
N LYS A 440 44.48 -52.72 -30.25
CA LYS A 440 44.91 -52.09 -28.99
C LYS A 440 45.22 -50.60 -29.16
N LEU A 441 45.94 -50.19 -30.20
CA LEU A 441 46.18 -48.78 -30.51
C LEU A 441 44.88 -48.06 -30.88
N GLY A 442 43.92 -48.75 -31.50
CA GLY A 442 42.58 -48.26 -31.79
C GLY A 442 41.74 -48.07 -30.52
N GLU A 443 41.82 -49.02 -29.59
CA GLU A 443 41.21 -48.95 -28.25
C GLU A 443 41.84 -47.81 -27.44
N GLU A 444 43.18 -47.67 -27.43
CA GLU A 444 43.88 -46.56 -26.77
C GLU A 444 43.55 -45.19 -27.41
N LEU A 445 43.45 -45.10 -28.74
CA LEU A 445 43.00 -43.88 -29.43
C LEU A 445 41.53 -43.56 -29.12
N GLN A 446 40.68 -44.58 -28.96
CA GLN A 446 39.30 -44.41 -28.57
C GLN A 446 39.20 -43.95 -27.12
N GLU A 447 39.96 -44.54 -26.20
CA GLU A 447 40.05 -44.12 -24.80
C GLU A 447 40.55 -42.67 -24.67
N VAL A 448 41.58 -42.28 -25.42
CA VAL A 448 42.07 -40.88 -25.42
C VAL A 448 41.01 -39.93 -26.01
N ARG A 449 40.27 -40.36 -27.03
CA ARG A 449 39.16 -39.57 -27.60
C ARG A 449 38.03 -39.40 -26.60
N ASP A 450 37.62 -40.47 -25.93
CA ASP A 450 36.56 -40.46 -24.93
C ASP A 450 36.95 -39.61 -23.72
N LEU A 451 38.22 -39.66 -23.29
CA LEU A 451 38.76 -38.79 -22.24
C LEU A 451 38.80 -37.32 -22.68
N TYR A 452 39.20 -37.04 -23.92
CA TYR A 452 39.19 -35.68 -24.47
C TYR A 452 37.78 -35.13 -24.62
N GLU A 453 36.82 -35.93 -25.06
CA GLU A 453 35.40 -35.57 -25.12
C GLU A 453 34.83 -35.36 -23.71
N ALA A 454 35.18 -36.20 -22.75
CA ALA A 454 34.80 -36.02 -21.35
C ALA A 454 35.38 -34.72 -20.74
N GLU A 455 36.64 -34.39 -21.04
CA GLU A 455 37.22 -33.11 -20.62
C GLU A 455 36.55 -31.92 -21.33
N GLN A 456 36.23 -32.02 -22.63
CA GLN A 456 35.46 -30.99 -23.33
C GLN A 456 34.05 -30.81 -22.75
N HIS A 457 33.38 -31.90 -22.37
CA HIS A 457 32.09 -31.83 -21.71
C HIS A 457 32.20 -31.18 -20.34
N LYS A 458 33.25 -31.47 -19.56
CA LYS A 458 33.51 -30.79 -18.27
C LYS A 458 33.85 -29.32 -18.46
N THR A 459 34.64 -28.94 -19.47
CA THR A 459 34.93 -27.52 -19.73
C THR A 459 33.67 -26.79 -20.15
N ARG A 460 32.83 -27.37 -21.02
CA ARG A 460 31.54 -26.80 -21.40
C ARG A 460 30.59 -26.66 -20.23
N SER A 461 30.47 -27.67 -19.35
CA SER A 461 29.63 -27.54 -18.15
C SER A 461 30.13 -26.44 -17.22
N LYS A 462 31.46 -26.33 -17.01
CA LYS A 462 32.05 -25.24 -16.22
C LYS A 462 31.83 -23.87 -16.86
N GLU A 463 31.95 -23.77 -18.19
CA GLU A 463 31.67 -22.53 -18.94
C GLU A 463 30.20 -22.15 -18.83
N GLU A 464 29.28 -23.11 -18.95
CA GLU A 464 27.84 -22.90 -18.76
C GLU A 464 27.51 -22.52 -17.30
N GLU A 465 28.14 -23.16 -16.31
CA GLU A 465 28.01 -22.81 -14.89
C GLU A 465 28.49 -21.39 -14.60
N LEU A 466 29.65 -21.00 -15.13
CA LEU A 466 30.17 -19.64 -15.02
C LEU A 466 29.29 -18.64 -15.77
N HIS A 467 28.78 -19.01 -16.95
CA HIS A 467 27.86 -18.17 -17.72
C HIS A 467 26.55 -17.95 -16.96
N ASN A 468 26.01 -19.00 -16.34
CA ASN A 468 24.82 -18.93 -15.49
C ASN A 468 25.08 -18.07 -14.25
N GLN A 469 26.25 -18.19 -13.60
CA GLN A 469 26.63 -17.33 -12.48
C GLN A 469 26.76 -15.86 -12.90
N VAL A 470 27.40 -15.58 -14.04
CA VAL A 470 27.52 -14.22 -14.58
C VAL A 470 26.15 -13.66 -14.96
N ALA A 471 25.26 -14.46 -15.54
CA ALA A 471 23.89 -14.05 -15.86
C ALA A 471 23.09 -13.72 -14.60
N LEU A 472 23.17 -14.55 -13.56
CA LEU A 472 22.52 -14.30 -12.27
C LEU A 472 23.05 -13.03 -11.60
N LEU A 473 24.37 -12.86 -11.54
CA LEU A 473 24.99 -11.64 -11.00
C LEU A 473 24.64 -10.41 -11.84
N SER A 474 24.51 -10.54 -13.16
CA SER A 474 24.10 -9.42 -14.03
C SER A 474 22.65 -9.02 -13.74
N VAL A 475 21.74 -9.99 -13.54
CA VAL A 475 20.36 -9.73 -13.14
C VAL A 475 20.30 -9.08 -11.75
N GLU A 476 21.11 -9.55 -10.80
CA GLU A 476 21.21 -8.97 -9.44
C GLU A 476 21.76 -7.55 -9.47
N ILE A 477 22.78 -7.28 -10.30
CA ILE A 477 23.29 -5.92 -10.50
C ILE A 477 22.21 -5.02 -11.11
N CYS A 478 21.48 -5.49 -12.13
CA CYS A 478 20.38 -4.73 -12.71
C CYS A 478 19.26 -4.46 -11.69
N SER A 479 18.86 -5.46 -10.89
CA SER A 479 17.82 -5.26 -9.87
C SER A 479 18.29 -4.28 -8.78
N LEU A 480 19.54 -4.39 -8.33
CA LEU A 480 20.10 -3.46 -7.34
C LEU A 480 20.25 -2.05 -7.92
N GLN A 481 20.56 -1.91 -9.22
CA GLN A 481 20.60 -0.62 -9.90
C GLN A 481 19.19 -0.01 -10.00
N GLU A 482 18.20 -0.79 -10.40
CA GLU A 482 16.80 -0.37 -10.43
C GLU A 482 16.30 0.03 -9.04
N GLU A 483 16.61 -0.74 -7.99
CA GLU A 483 16.29 -0.38 -6.61
C GLU A 483 17.01 0.92 -6.19
N ASN A 484 18.27 1.13 -6.56
CA ASN A 484 19.00 2.36 -6.23
C ASN A 484 18.43 3.58 -6.97
N GLU A 485 18.07 3.42 -8.25
CA GLU A 485 17.41 4.45 -9.05
C GLU A 485 16.02 4.76 -8.50
N GLN A 486 15.26 3.74 -8.06
CA GLN A 486 13.99 3.92 -7.36
C GLN A 486 14.19 4.66 -6.04
N MET A 487 15.15 4.27 -5.21
CA MET A 487 15.42 4.96 -3.94
C MET A 487 15.88 6.40 -4.16
N ARG A 488 16.67 6.67 -5.21
CA ARG A 488 17.09 8.03 -5.59
C ARG A 488 15.92 8.85 -6.12
N ALA A 489 15.08 8.29 -6.99
CA ALA A 489 13.88 8.94 -7.48
C ALA A 489 12.87 9.20 -6.35
N MET A 490 12.71 8.25 -5.42
CA MET A 490 11.90 8.41 -4.23
C MET A 490 12.46 9.49 -3.32
N ALA A 491 13.79 9.59 -3.15
CA ALA A 491 14.44 10.64 -2.36
C ALA A 491 14.35 12.03 -3.01
N GLU A 492 14.45 12.12 -4.34
CA GLU A 492 14.25 13.36 -5.12
C GLU A 492 12.79 13.81 -5.10
N VAL A 493 11.84 12.87 -5.12
CA VAL A 493 10.40 13.14 -4.91
C VAL A 493 10.08 13.36 -3.42
N GLN A 494 10.93 12.88 -2.51
CA GLN A 494 10.94 13.22 -1.07
C GLN A 494 11.55 14.62 -0.82
N GLU A 495 11.29 15.60 -1.70
CA GLU A 495 11.05 16.92 -1.16
C GLU A 495 9.98 16.77 -0.06
N PRO A 496 10.18 17.34 1.14
CA PRO A 496 9.19 17.21 2.19
C PRO A 496 7.86 17.65 1.60
N SER A 497 6.85 16.77 1.65
CA SER A 497 5.54 16.98 1.00
C SER A 497 5.16 18.44 1.07
N GLU A 498 4.70 19.04 -0.03
CA GLU A 498 4.31 20.45 -0.07
C GLU A 498 3.38 20.82 1.10
N GLN A 499 2.61 19.86 1.59
CA GLN A 499 1.77 19.98 2.78
C GLN A 499 2.53 19.98 4.10
N LEU A 500 3.59 19.19 4.25
CA LEU A 500 4.50 19.29 5.39
C LEU A 500 5.21 20.65 5.37
N GLN A 501 5.64 21.13 4.20
CA GLN A 501 6.23 22.46 4.08
C GLN A 501 5.20 23.56 4.40
N SER A 502 3.96 23.43 3.92
CA SER A 502 2.87 24.33 4.27
C SER A 502 2.61 24.34 5.77
N ALA A 503 2.49 23.16 6.40
CA ALA A 503 2.27 23.03 7.83
C ALA A 503 3.43 23.61 8.66
N ILE A 504 4.68 23.49 8.19
CA ILE A 504 5.83 24.14 8.83
C ILE A 504 5.71 25.67 8.73
N ARG A 505 5.36 26.22 7.56
CA ARG A 505 5.14 27.66 7.38
C ARG A 505 3.99 28.17 8.26
N ASP A 506 2.86 27.46 8.28
CA ASP A 506 1.69 27.84 9.09
C ASP A 506 2.01 27.81 10.59
N ARG A 507 2.78 26.81 11.04
CA ARG A 507 3.29 26.74 12.41
C ARG A 507 4.19 27.93 12.72
N ASP A 508 5.13 28.24 11.83
CA ASP A 508 6.09 29.32 12.04
C ASP A 508 5.40 30.70 12.05
N ASP A 509 4.40 30.91 11.19
CA ASP A 509 3.53 32.09 11.18
C ASP A 509 2.68 32.19 12.45
N ALA A 510 2.14 31.08 12.94
CA ALA A 510 1.42 31.04 14.21
C ALA A 510 2.34 31.37 15.39
N ILE A 511 3.57 30.88 15.39
CA ILE A 511 4.59 31.23 16.40
C ILE A 511 4.93 32.72 16.33
N ALA A 512 5.06 33.30 15.13
CA ALA A 512 5.32 34.73 14.96
C ALA A 512 4.16 35.59 15.48
N LYS A 513 2.92 35.23 15.14
CA LYS A 513 1.70 35.89 15.66
C LYS A 513 1.61 35.78 17.18
N LYS A 514 1.89 34.61 17.76
CA LYS A 514 1.94 34.42 19.21
C LYS A 514 2.95 35.34 19.87
N LYS A 515 4.18 35.40 19.35
CA LYS A 515 5.23 36.30 19.87
C LYS A 515 4.81 37.77 19.77
N ALA A 516 4.16 38.18 18.69
CA ALA A 516 3.65 39.54 18.54
C ALA A 516 2.59 39.89 19.59
N VAL A 517 1.62 39.00 19.83
CA VAL A 517 0.61 39.19 20.88
C VAL A 517 1.24 39.19 22.27
N GLU A 518 2.23 38.33 22.54
CA GLU A 518 2.97 38.33 23.81
C GLU A 518 3.72 39.64 24.04
N MET A 519 4.31 40.24 23.00
CA MET A 519 4.94 41.56 23.08
C MET A 519 3.93 42.67 23.37
N GLU A 520 2.78 42.70 22.69
CA GLU A 520 1.73 43.68 22.98
C GLU A 520 1.13 43.50 24.39
N LEU A 521 0.99 42.25 24.85
CA LEU A 521 0.58 41.97 26.23
C LEU A 521 1.59 42.50 27.24
N ALA A 522 2.88 42.30 27.00
CA ALA A 522 3.94 42.82 27.85
C ALA A 522 3.93 44.36 27.88
N LYS A 523 3.68 45.00 26.73
CA LYS A 523 3.53 46.45 26.60
C LYS A 523 2.31 46.96 27.38
N CYS A 524 1.13 46.38 27.20
CA CYS A 524 -0.06 46.73 27.97
C CYS A 524 0.15 46.57 29.48
N LYS A 525 0.89 45.53 29.91
CA LYS A 525 1.24 45.33 31.31
C LYS A 525 2.14 46.46 31.84
N ILE A 526 3.13 46.89 31.06
CA ILE A 526 3.98 48.04 31.39
C ILE A 526 3.13 49.31 31.47
N ASP A 527 2.22 49.53 30.53
CA ASP A 527 1.34 50.71 30.53
C ASP A 527 0.45 50.74 31.78
N ILE A 528 -0.16 49.60 32.15
CA ILE A 528 -0.95 49.47 33.39
C ILE A 528 -0.08 49.74 34.63
N MET A 529 1.13 49.19 34.69
CA MET A 529 2.05 49.44 35.80
C MET A 529 2.44 50.94 35.89
N SER A 530 2.65 51.59 34.75
CA SER A 530 2.96 53.02 34.69
C SER A 530 1.77 53.88 35.12
N LEU A 531 0.55 53.53 34.70
CA LEU A 531 -0.68 54.24 35.05
C LEU A 531 -1.01 54.06 36.54
N ASN A 532 -0.80 52.86 37.09
CA ASN A 532 -0.93 52.61 38.52
C ASN A 532 0.07 53.44 39.33
N SER A 533 1.32 53.58 38.86
CA SER A 533 2.30 54.48 39.49
C SER A 533 1.81 55.93 39.48
N GLN A 534 1.34 56.42 38.33
CA GLN A 534 0.80 57.78 38.21
C GLN A 534 -0.42 58.01 39.10
N LEU A 535 -1.30 57.02 39.22
CA LEU A 535 -2.46 57.08 40.10
C LEU A 535 -2.04 57.16 41.58
N LEU A 536 -1.06 56.34 41.99
CA LEU A 536 -0.52 56.38 43.35
C LEU A 536 0.10 57.76 43.65
N ASP A 537 0.87 58.32 42.71
CA ASP A 537 1.44 59.67 42.85
C ASP A 537 0.36 60.75 42.96
N ALA A 538 -0.72 60.66 42.15
CA ALA A 538 -1.83 61.60 42.21
C ALA A 538 -2.61 61.49 43.53
N ILE A 539 -2.84 60.27 44.04
CA ILE A 539 -3.44 60.04 45.35
C ILE A 539 -2.55 60.65 46.44
N GLN A 540 -1.25 60.44 46.38
CA GLN A 540 -0.29 60.98 47.34
C GLN A 540 -0.29 62.52 47.31
N GLN A 541 -0.31 63.13 46.12
CA GLN A 541 -0.44 64.58 45.98
C GLN A 541 -1.76 65.11 46.56
N LYS A 542 -2.89 64.45 46.29
CA LYS A 542 -4.20 64.83 46.83
C LYS A 542 -4.24 64.70 48.35
N LEU A 543 -3.67 63.64 48.90
CA LEU A 543 -3.55 63.43 50.34
C LEU A 543 -2.72 64.55 50.98
N ASN A 544 -1.57 64.89 50.41
CA ASN A 544 -0.73 65.99 50.88
C ASN A 544 -1.46 67.34 50.86
N LEU A 545 -2.20 67.65 49.78
CA LEU A 545 -3.00 68.87 49.69
C LEU A 545 -4.15 68.87 50.72
N SER A 546 -4.81 67.74 50.93
CA SER A 546 -5.85 67.60 51.95
C SER A 546 -5.30 67.84 53.36
N GLN A 547 -4.12 67.30 53.67
CA GLN A 547 -3.44 67.55 54.94
C GLN A 547 -3.05 69.03 55.11
N GLN A 548 -2.57 69.68 54.04
CA GLN A 548 -2.29 71.12 54.07
C GLN A 548 -3.55 71.95 54.30
N LEU A 549 -4.68 71.56 53.70
CA LEU A 549 -5.97 72.23 53.92
C LEU A 549 -6.48 72.04 55.34
N GLU A 550 -6.36 70.84 55.91
CA GLU A 550 -6.73 70.55 57.31
C GLU A 550 -5.86 71.37 58.28
N ALA A 551 -4.54 71.41 58.06
CA ALA A 551 -3.65 72.26 58.85
C ALA A 551 -4.01 73.75 58.74
N TRP A 552 -4.35 74.23 57.53
CA TRP A 552 -4.81 75.60 57.35
C TRP A 552 -6.16 75.87 58.03
N GLN A 553 -7.08 74.91 58.01
CA GLN A 553 -8.35 74.99 58.72
C GLN A 553 -8.12 75.09 60.23
N ASP A 554 -7.25 74.26 60.80
CA ASP A 554 -6.89 74.32 62.22
C ASP A 554 -6.26 75.65 62.61
N ASP A 555 -5.36 76.19 61.78
CA ASP A 555 -4.77 77.51 62.01
C ASP A 555 -5.82 78.62 61.96
N MET A 556 -6.76 78.55 61.02
CA MET A 556 -7.87 79.51 60.94
C MET A 556 -8.82 79.39 62.14
N HIS A 557 -9.15 78.18 62.60
CA HIS A 557 -9.94 77.98 63.81
C HIS A 557 -9.23 78.57 65.03
N ARG A 558 -7.92 78.34 65.19
CA ARG A 558 -7.11 78.95 66.25
C ARG A 558 -7.11 80.48 66.20
N VAL A 559 -7.02 81.07 65.00
CA VAL A 559 -7.11 82.53 64.83
C VAL A 559 -8.49 83.05 65.21
N ILE A 560 -9.56 82.35 64.83
CA ILE A 560 -10.94 82.70 65.21
C ILE A 560 -11.11 82.60 66.73
N ASP A 561 -10.66 81.51 67.35
CA ASP A 561 -10.71 81.31 68.80
C ASP A 561 -9.93 82.41 69.53
N GLN A 562 -8.72 82.73 69.07
CA GLN A 562 -7.92 83.83 69.62
C GLN A 562 -8.65 85.17 69.49
N GLN A 563 -9.24 85.47 68.33
CA GLN A 563 -10.02 86.70 68.14
C GLN A 563 -11.27 86.76 69.03
N LEU A 564 -11.94 85.63 69.27
CA LEU A 564 -13.08 85.56 70.19
C LEU A 564 -12.62 85.77 71.64
N MET A 565 -11.50 85.16 72.05
CA MET A 565 -10.92 85.35 73.38
C MET A 565 -10.46 86.79 73.60
N ASP A 566 -9.80 87.40 72.62
CA ASP A 566 -9.37 88.80 72.66
C ASP A 566 -10.59 89.74 72.72
N LYS A 567 -11.63 89.50 71.91
CA LYS A 567 -12.90 90.26 71.97
C LYS A 567 -13.57 90.13 73.33
N HIS A 568 -13.66 88.93 73.89
CA HIS A 568 -14.21 88.76 75.23
C HIS A 568 -13.34 89.47 76.26
N GLN A 569 -12.01 89.39 76.19
CA GLN A 569 -11.14 90.15 77.09
C GLN A 569 -11.32 91.66 76.96
N ASP A 570 -11.48 92.18 75.75
CA ASP A 570 -11.74 93.60 75.49
C ASP A 570 -13.13 94.03 75.97
N GLU A 571 -14.15 93.17 75.80
CA GLU A 571 -15.50 93.35 76.35
C GLU A 571 -15.48 93.32 77.88
N TRP A 572 -14.73 92.41 78.50
CA TRP A 572 -14.54 92.36 79.96
C TRP A 572 -13.78 93.60 80.46
N ARG A 573 -12.68 94.00 79.80
CA ARG A 573 -11.94 95.24 80.13
C ARG A 573 -12.84 96.47 79.96
N SER A 574 -13.67 96.51 78.92
CA SER A 574 -14.64 97.60 78.66
C SER A 574 -15.83 97.57 79.61
N ALA A 575 -16.31 96.42 80.04
CA ALA A 575 -17.36 96.27 81.06
C ALA A 575 -16.85 96.71 82.44
N HIS A 576 -15.59 96.40 82.77
CA HIS A 576 -14.93 96.92 83.96
C HIS A 576 -14.62 98.43 83.87
N SER A 577 -14.43 98.97 82.66
CA SER A 577 -14.22 100.41 82.44
C SER A 577 -15.53 101.22 82.40
N SER A 578 -16.62 100.64 81.87
CA SER A 578 -17.94 101.30 81.72
C SER A 578 -18.79 101.30 83.00
N LEU A 579 -18.41 100.54 84.03
CA LEU A 579 -18.92 100.72 85.39
C LEU A 579 -18.28 101.92 86.13
N SER A 580 -17.26 102.57 85.54
CA SER A 580 -16.55 103.70 86.17
C SER A 580 -16.99 105.09 85.68
N GLU A 581 -17.75 105.24 84.58
CA GLU A 581 -18.04 106.57 84.03
C GLU A 581 -19.52 106.75 83.63
N SER A 582 -20.28 107.35 84.55
CA SER A 582 -21.63 107.87 84.36
C SER A 582 -21.71 109.26 85.00
N SER A 583 -21.55 110.33 84.22
CA SER A 583 -22.29 111.61 84.38
C SER A 583 -21.92 112.67 83.34
N GLY A 584 -22.92 113.05 82.51
CA GLY A 584 -23.07 114.36 81.84
C GLY A 584 -22.39 114.50 80.47
N GLY A 585 -23.01 114.98 79.40
CA GLY A 585 -24.35 115.49 79.15
C GLY A 585 -24.38 116.22 77.78
N GLN A 586 -25.42 115.92 76.97
CA GLN A 586 -26.04 116.71 75.88
C GLN A 586 -25.18 117.07 74.63
N SER A 587 -25.41 116.48 73.45
CA SER A 587 -26.52 116.65 72.46
C SER A 587 -26.27 117.76 71.42
N SER A 588 -26.01 117.36 70.16
CA SER A 588 -26.93 117.60 69.02
C SER A 588 -26.24 117.65 67.64
N ARG A 589 -26.59 116.65 66.80
CA ARG A 589 -26.86 116.72 65.34
C ARG A 589 -25.72 116.88 64.32
N ARG A 590 -25.40 115.72 63.71
CA ARG A 590 -25.87 115.25 62.37
C ARG A 590 -24.75 114.87 61.40
N ALA A 591 -24.85 113.64 60.93
CA ALA A 591 -23.93 112.89 60.10
C ALA A 591 -23.88 113.33 58.62
N CYS A 592 -22.73 113.08 57.99
CA CYS A 592 -22.65 112.71 56.57
C CYS A 592 -21.45 111.80 56.27
N ARG A 593 -21.78 110.53 56.01
CA ARG A 593 -21.35 109.65 54.90
C ARG A 593 -19.90 109.14 54.76
N VAL A 594 -19.84 107.84 55.02
CA VAL A 594 -19.08 106.73 54.41
C VAL A 594 -18.79 106.87 52.90
N SER A 595 -17.56 106.51 52.50
CA SER A 595 -17.10 106.06 51.17
C SER A 595 -15.58 105.84 51.26
N ASN A 596 -14.90 104.80 50.78
CA ASN A 596 -15.23 103.54 50.13
C ASN A 596 -13.97 102.66 50.24
N ARG A 597 -14.17 101.35 50.35
CA ARG A 597 -13.16 100.31 50.57
C ARG A 597 -12.68 99.70 49.24
N ASP A 598 -11.46 99.17 49.28
CA ASP A 598 -11.01 97.94 48.60
C ASP A 598 -11.03 97.83 47.08
N LYS A 599 -9.85 97.97 46.45
CA LYS A 599 -9.43 97.20 45.26
C LYS A 599 -7.91 97.10 45.19
N ARG A 600 -7.32 95.97 45.62
CA ARG A 600 -6.01 95.45 45.16
C ARG A 600 -5.59 94.22 45.97
N LEU A 601 -6.17 93.06 45.69
CA LEU A 601 -5.55 91.77 46.00
C LEU A 601 -6.19 90.78 45.05
N PHE A 602 -5.47 90.30 44.03
CA PHE A 602 -5.59 88.97 43.40
C PHE A 602 -4.72 88.97 42.14
N SER A 603 -3.46 88.54 42.29
CA SER A 603 -2.55 88.30 41.16
C SER A 603 -1.51 87.25 41.52
N PHE A 604 -1.92 85.99 41.73
CA PHE A 604 -0.98 84.87 41.76
C PHE A 604 -1.69 83.58 41.37
N PHE A 605 -1.55 83.17 40.10
CA PHE A 605 -1.44 81.76 39.67
C PHE A 605 -0.91 81.75 38.23
N LYS A 606 0.40 81.60 38.08
CA LYS A 606 1.03 81.13 36.84
C LYS A 606 2.08 80.11 37.27
N LYS A 607 1.79 78.84 37.03
CA LYS A 607 2.63 77.70 37.38
C LYS A 607 2.89 76.89 36.11
N SER A 608 4.15 76.53 35.90
CA SER A 608 4.59 75.43 35.03
C SER A 608 4.12 74.09 35.58
#